data_AF-A0A8J3SAB1-F1
#
_entry.id   AF-A0A8J3SAB1-F1
#
_cell.length_a   1.000
_cell.length_b   1.000
_cell.length_c   1.000
_cell.angle_alpha   90.00
_cell.angle_beta   90.00
_cell.angle_gamma   90.00
#
_symmetry.space_group_name_H-M   'P 1'
#
loop_
_entity.id
_entity.type
_entity.pdbx_description
1 polymer ?
#
loop_
_entity_poly.entity_id
_entity_poly.type
_entity_poly.pdbx_seq_one_letter_code
_entity_poly.pdbx_strand_id
1 'polypeptide(L)'
;MTTPDPIDPLVLQDLLNQDLTNRQIAERLATTAREVVRAKVRHGLTGPTVYDHRAVLPWKLPIEHAMAAPACYLRTLSRYAQGGDAFGGEQAVHEAITWAQTILASGADVAYDPAYTGPGLDGAAHWLLVEPGQIWRLRRVYEQVMDRCAQQER
;
A
#
# COMPACT_ATOMS: atom_id res chain seq x y z
N MET A 1 -31.95 18.60 0.06
CA MET A 1 -32.64 17.38 -0.38
C MET A 1 -31.58 16.42 -0.86
N THR A 2 -31.27 15.37 -0.09
CA THR A 2 -30.26 14.38 -0.48
C THR A 2 -30.91 13.43 -1.47
N THR A 3 -30.39 13.33 -2.69
CA THR A 3 -30.84 12.33 -3.67
C THR A 3 -30.71 10.95 -3.02
N PRO A 4 -31.77 10.11 -3.04
CA PRO A 4 -31.69 8.78 -2.47
C PRO A 4 -30.57 8.00 -3.16
N ASP A 5 -29.83 7.25 -2.37
CA ASP A 5 -28.70 6.49 -2.86
C ASP A 5 -29.17 5.39 -3.82
N PRO A 6 -28.63 5.28 -5.05
CA PRO A 6 -29.11 4.30 -6.02
C PRO A 6 -28.86 2.84 -5.64
N ILE A 7 -27.98 2.54 -4.67
CA ILE A 7 -27.64 1.17 -4.29
C ILE A 7 -27.85 0.99 -2.78
N ASP A 8 -28.72 0.05 -2.40
CA ASP A 8 -28.96 -0.29 -1.00
C ASP A 8 -27.70 -0.96 -0.38
N PRO A 9 -27.18 -0.46 0.76
CA PRO A 9 -25.99 -1.00 1.39
C PRO A 9 -26.13 -2.45 1.87
N LEU A 10 -27.32 -2.88 2.33
CA LEU A 10 -27.54 -4.26 2.80
C LEU A 10 -27.51 -5.23 1.63
N VAL A 11 -28.17 -4.87 0.53
CA VAL A 11 -28.17 -5.66 -0.70
C VAL A 11 -26.76 -5.76 -1.28
N LEU A 12 -26.00 -4.66 -1.27
CA LEU A 12 -24.61 -4.65 -1.73
C LEU A 12 -23.72 -5.55 -0.86
N GLN A 13 -23.91 -5.55 0.47
CA GLN A 13 -23.15 -6.40 1.38
C GLN A 13 -23.44 -7.89 1.16
N ASP A 14 -24.71 -8.28 0.99
CA ASP A 14 -25.09 -9.67 0.70
C ASP A 14 -24.50 -10.19 -0.61
N LEU A 15 -24.39 -9.32 -1.62
CA LEU A 15 -23.76 -9.66 -2.90
C LEU A 15 -22.24 -9.77 -2.81
N LEU A 16 -21.59 -8.96 -1.96
CA LEU A 16 -20.17 -9.05 -1.68
C LEU A 16 -19.81 -10.34 -0.93
N ASN A 17 -20.68 -10.80 -0.02
CA ASN A 17 -20.51 -12.05 0.73
C ASN A 17 -20.65 -13.31 -0.14
N GLN A 18 -21.14 -13.18 -1.39
CA GLN A 18 -21.23 -14.26 -2.37
C GLN A 18 -19.96 -14.36 -3.25
N ASP A 19 -18.87 -13.67 -2.89
CA ASP A 19 -17.60 -13.60 -3.63
C ASP A 19 -17.75 -13.17 -5.10
N LEU A 20 -18.78 -12.36 -5.39
CA LEU A 20 -19.03 -11.85 -6.73
C LEU A 20 -18.10 -10.69 -7.06
N THR A 21 -17.61 -10.64 -8.30
CA THR A 21 -16.85 -9.49 -8.80
C THR A 21 -17.75 -8.25 -8.95
N ASN A 22 -17.17 -7.05 -8.87
CA ASN A 22 -17.94 -5.79 -9.06
C ASN A 22 -18.73 -5.76 -10.38
N ARG A 23 -18.26 -6.44 -11.44
CA ARG A 23 -18.97 -6.57 -12.71
C ARG A 23 -20.21 -7.47 -12.60
N GLN A 24 -20.10 -8.62 -11.95
CA GLN A 24 -21.23 -9.52 -11.71
C GLN A 24 -22.27 -8.88 -10.78
N ILE A 25 -21.83 -8.12 -9.78
CA ILE A 25 -22.70 -7.33 -8.92
C ILE A 25 -23.44 -6.27 -9.74
N ALA A 26 -22.74 -5.57 -10.63
CA ALA A 26 -23.32 -4.56 -11.51
C ALA A 26 -24.40 -5.13 -12.46
N GLU A 27 -24.14 -6.31 -13.04
CA GLU A 27 -25.09 -7.04 -13.87
C GLU A 27 -26.36 -7.43 -13.10
N ARG A 28 -26.23 -7.86 -11.83
CA ARG A 28 -27.38 -8.21 -10.98
C ARG A 28 -28.19 -7.00 -10.51
N LEU A 29 -27.54 -5.86 -10.33
CA LEU A 29 -28.17 -4.63 -9.86
C LEU A 29 -28.58 -3.67 -11.00
N ALA A 30 -28.48 -4.10 -12.26
CA ALA A 30 -28.77 -3.28 -13.45
C ALA A 30 -28.07 -1.91 -13.42
N THR A 31 -26.82 -1.88 -12.96
CA THR A 31 -26.00 -0.69 -12.76
C THR A 31 -24.62 -0.87 -13.42
N THR A 32 -23.72 0.10 -13.28
CA THR A 32 -22.35 0.00 -13.78
C THR A 32 -21.37 -0.45 -12.69
N ALA A 33 -20.29 -1.13 -13.07
CA ALA A 33 -19.23 -1.50 -12.12
C ALA A 33 -18.64 -0.27 -11.39
N ARG A 34 -18.63 0.91 -12.05
CA ARG A 34 -18.16 2.17 -11.48
C ARG A 34 -19.09 2.68 -10.36
N GLU A 35 -20.40 2.52 -10.52
CA GLU A 35 -21.39 2.86 -9.48
C GLU A 35 -21.28 1.90 -8.29
N VAL A 36 -21.06 0.61 -8.52
CA VAL A 36 -20.78 -0.37 -7.46
C VAL A 36 -19.55 0.02 -6.66
N VAL A 37 -18.44 0.40 -7.31
CA VAL A 37 -17.23 0.87 -6.60
C VAL A 37 -17.51 2.12 -5.76
N ARG A 38 -18.25 3.08 -6.30
CA ARG A 38 -18.63 4.31 -5.57
C ARG A 38 -19.53 4.00 -4.38
N ALA A 39 -20.48 3.10 -4.52
CA ALA A 39 -21.36 2.67 -3.44
C ALA A 39 -20.57 1.92 -2.36
N LYS A 40 -19.62 1.04 -2.73
CA LYS A 40 -18.73 0.38 -1.75
C LYS A 40 -17.95 1.39 -0.93
N VAL A 41 -17.38 2.42 -1.56
CA VAL A 41 -16.66 3.49 -0.86
C VAL A 41 -17.60 4.27 0.05
N ARG A 42 -18.77 4.67 -0.47
CA ARG A 42 -19.75 5.47 0.28
C ARG A 42 -20.31 4.75 1.51
N HIS A 43 -20.48 3.43 1.43
CA HIS A 43 -21.02 2.61 2.51
C HIS A 43 -19.94 1.90 3.35
N GLY A 44 -18.66 2.15 3.10
CA GLY A 44 -17.56 1.49 3.82
C GLY A 44 -17.45 -0.02 3.57
N LEU A 45 -17.98 -0.51 2.44
CA LEU A 45 -18.00 -1.91 2.01
C LEU A 45 -16.84 -2.27 1.06
N THR A 46 -15.80 -1.44 1.02
CA THR A 46 -14.55 -1.83 0.37
C THR A 46 -13.88 -2.91 1.21
N GLY A 47 -13.83 -4.14 0.68
CA GLY A 47 -12.85 -5.13 1.15
C GLY A 47 -11.43 -4.57 1.12
N PRO A 48 -10.44 -5.23 1.74
CA PRO A 48 -9.09 -4.69 1.84
C PRO A 48 -8.59 -4.26 0.47
N THR A 49 -8.37 -2.96 0.28
CA THR A 49 -7.73 -2.40 -0.92
C THR A 49 -6.43 -3.15 -1.14
N VAL A 50 -6.32 -3.86 -2.25
CA VAL A 50 -5.07 -4.54 -2.62
C VAL A 50 -4.14 -3.49 -3.20
N TYR A 51 -3.15 -3.08 -2.41
CA TYR A 51 -2.12 -2.13 -2.85
C TYR A 51 -1.08 -2.85 -3.70
N ASP A 52 -0.69 -2.26 -4.83
CA ASP A 52 0.38 -2.81 -5.65
C ASP A 52 1.73 -2.31 -5.13
N HIS A 53 2.48 -3.21 -4.49
CA HIS A 53 3.80 -2.90 -3.94
C HIS A 53 4.94 -3.20 -4.91
N ARG A 54 4.68 -3.74 -6.11
CA ARG A 54 5.74 -4.24 -7.02
C ARG A 54 6.76 -3.19 -7.42
N ALA A 55 6.37 -1.91 -7.44
CA ALA A 55 7.28 -0.81 -7.76
C ALA A 55 8.37 -0.60 -6.69
N VAL A 56 8.06 -0.86 -5.42
CA VAL A 56 8.99 -0.67 -4.28
C VAL A 56 9.57 -1.99 -3.79
N LEU A 57 8.81 -3.08 -3.91
CA LEU A 57 9.12 -4.43 -3.45
C LEU A 57 8.90 -5.41 -4.62
N PRO A 58 9.79 -5.41 -5.63
CA PRO A 58 9.67 -6.29 -6.79
C PRO A 58 10.02 -7.75 -6.50
N TRP A 59 10.62 -8.03 -5.34
CA TRP A 59 11.13 -9.36 -5.00
C TRP A 59 10.03 -10.28 -4.46
N LYS A 60 10.15 -11.57 -4.78
CA LYS A 60 9.38 -12.62 -4.11
C LYS A 60 10.06 -12.95 -2.78
N LEU A 61 9.41 -12.57 -1.68
CA LEU A 61 9.94 -12.75 -0.33
C LEU A 61 9.40 -14.04 0.29
N PRO A 62 10.26 -14.87 0.91
CA PRO A 62 9.83 -15.86 1.90
C PRO A 62 9.03 -15.19 3.02
N ILE A 63 8.11 -15.93 3.64
CA ILE A 63 7.20 -15.39 4.68
C ILE A 63 7.99 -14.71 5.80
N GLU A 64 9.06 -15.34 6.27
CA GLU A 64 9.91 -14.82 7.35
C GLU A 64 10.56 -13.48 6.96
N HIS A 65 11.07 -13.36 5.74
CA HIS A 65 11.72 -12.13 5.25
C HIS A 65 10.70 -11.05 4.92
N ALA A 66 9.47 -11.45 4.56
CA ALA A 66 8.36 -10.56 4.32
C ALA A 66 7.91 -9.83 5.59
N MET A 67 8.17 -10.37 6.78
CA MET A 67 7.83 -9.75 8.07
C MET A 67 8.96 -8.92 8.66
N ALA A 68 10.13 -8.88 8.03
CA ALA A 68 11.26 -8.07 8.46
C ALA A 68 10.96 -6.56 8.36
N ALA A 69 11.60 -5.76 9.21
CA ALA A 69 11.36 -4.32 9.31
C ALA A 69 11.49 -3.58 7.95
N PRO A 70 12.53 -3.82 7.11
CA PRO A 70 12.62 -3.16 5.81
C PRO A 70 11.43 -3.48 4.88
N ALA A 71 10.96 -4.73 4.86
CA ALA A 71 9.80 -5.12 4.06
C ALA A 71 8.51 -4.44 4.57
N CYS A 72 8.35 -4.34 5.88
CA CYS A 72 7.22 -3.67 6.51
C CYS A 72 7.22 -2.17 6.21
N TYR A 73 8.35 -1.48 6.39
CA TYR A 73 8.46 -0.05 6.08
C TYR A 73 8.18 0.26 4.61
N LEU A 74 8.72 -0.52 3.67
CA LEU A 74 8.46 -0.34 2.24
C LEU A 74 6.97 -0.54 1.90
N ARG A 75 6.28 -1.52 2.50
CA ARG A 75 4.82 -1.70 2.32
C ARG A 75 4.03 -0.55 2.92
N THR A 76 4.41 -0.06 4.10
CA THR A 76 3.75 1.06 4.76
C THR A 76 3.87 2.33 3.91
N LEU A 77 5.07 2.67 3.45
CA LEU A 77 5.31 3.81 2.55
C LEU A 77 4.51 3.66 1.24
N SER A 78 4.55 2.49 0.62
CA SER A 78 3.85 2.25 -0.64
C SER A 78 2.33 2.27 -0.52
N ARG A 79 1.78 1.72 0.56
CA ARG A 79 0.34 1.83 0.86
C ARG A 79 -0.06 3.28 1.07
N TYR A 80 0.72 4.02 1.86
CA TYR A 80 0.44 5.43 2.12
C TYR A 80 0.59 6.28 0.86
N ALA A 81 1.59 6.03 0.01
CA ALA A 81 1.68 6.69 -1.30
C ALA A 81 0.45 6.44 -2.20
N GLN A 82 -0.20 5.28 -2.06
CA GLN A 82 -1.37 4.87 -2.85
C GLN A 82 -2.72 5.33 -2.27
N GLY A 83 -2.73 6.25 -1.29
CA GLY A 83 -3.97 6.74 -0.68
C GLY A 83 -4.51 5.86 0.44
N GLY A 84 -3.81 4.78 0.82
CA GLY A 84 -4.22 3.91 1.91
C GLY A 84 -3.93 4.47 3.29
N ASP A 85 -4.64 3.93 4.29
CA ASP A 85 -4.36 4.20 5.71
C ASP A 85 -3.08 3.49 6.17
N ALA A 86 -2.45 4.03 7.22
CA ALA A 86 -1.28 3.42 7.83
C ALA A 86 -1.58 2.06 8.46
N PHE A 87 -0.86 1.00 8.08
CA PHE A 87 -0.83 -0.23 8.87
C PHE A 87 -0.16 0.08 10.21
N GLY A 88 -0.93 0.10 11.31
CA GLY A 88 -0.41 0.48 12.63
C GLY A 88 -0.56 1.97 12.99
N GLY A 89 -1.35 2.74 12.23
CA GLY A 89 -1.64 4.15 12.52
C GLY A 89 -0.51 5.11 12.13
N GLU A 90 -0.72 6.41 12.37
CA GLU A 90 0.19 7.48 11.94
C GLU A 90 1.63 7.28 12.40
N GLN A 91 1.82 6.73 13.60
CA GLN A 91 3.13 6.40 14.15
C GLN A 91 3.95 5.47 13.24
N ALA A 92 3.31 4.44 12.67
CA ALA A 92 3.99 3.51 11.78
C ALA A 92 4.43 4.16 10.46
N VAL A 93 3.67 5.15 9.97
CA VAL A 93 4.05 5.95 8.80
C VAL A 93 5.21 6.87 9.16
N HIS A 94 5.17 7.53 10.33
CA HIS A 94 6.27 8.39 10.79
C HIS A 94 7.58 7.63 10.93
N GLU A 95 7.55 6.43 11.51
CA GLU A 95 8.72 5.55 11.63
C GLU A 95 9.25 5.14 10.25
N ALA A 96 8.37 4.75 9.33
CA ALA A 96 8.78 4.38 7.97
C ALA A 96 9.37 5.56 7.18
N ILE A 97 8.83 6.77 7.36
CA ILE A 97 9.34 8.01 6.77
C ILE A 97 10.73 8.32 7.34
N THR A 98 10.90 8.25 8.66
CA THR A 98 12.16 8.52 9.33
C THR A 98 13.24 7.54 8.87
N TRP A 99 12.90 6.26 8.82
CA TRP A 99 13.75 5.20 8.28
C TRP A 99 14.18 5.50 6.83
N ALA A 100 13.23 5.86 5.97
CA ALA A 100 13.53 6.19 4.57
C ALA A 100 14.46 7.42 4.46
N GLN A 101 14.21 8.46 5.27
CA GLN A 101 15.04 9.65 5.33
C GLN A 101 16.49 9.33 5.72
N THR A 102 16.70 8.49 6.74
CA THR A 102 18.05 8.09 7.17
C THR A 102 18.81 7.41 6.05
N ILE A 103 18.17 6.49 5.33
CA ILE A 103 18.80 5.79 4.20
C ILE A 103 19.11 6.76 3.06
N LEU A 104 18.14 7.59 2.68
CA LEU A 104 18.30 8.55 1.59
C LEU A 104 19.35 9.62 1.89
N ALA A 105 19.50 10.03 3.15
CA ALA A 105 20.54 10.97 3.59
C ALA A 105 21.95 10.39 3.42
N SER A 106 22.11 9.06 3.48
CA SER A 106 23.38 8.38 3.18
C SER A 106 23.67 8.23 1.68
N GLY A 107 22.73 8.61 0.82
CA GLY A 107 22.85 8.44 -0.63
C GLY A 107 22.64 7.00 -1.11
N ALA A 108 22.04 6.13 -0.29
CA ALA A 108 21.80 4.72 -0.60
C ALA A 108 20.34 4.44 -1.03
N ASP A 109 20.14 3.25 -1.61
CA ASP A 109 18.82 2.62 -1.82
C ASP A 109 18.79 1.26 -1.11
N VAL A 110 17.64 0.60 -1.13
CA VAL A 110 17.43 -0.71 -0.50
C VAL A 110 17.35 -1.81 -1.55
N ALA A 111 18.02 -2.92 -1.29
CA ALA A 111 17.89 -4.15 -2.05
C ALA A 111 17.56 -5.34 -1.15
N TYR A 112 17.01 -6.37 -1.77
CA TYR A 112 16.84 -7.69 -1.17
C TYR A 112 17.64 -8.72 -1.97
N ASP A 113 18.46 -9.49 -1.27
CA ASP A 113 19.21 -10.62 -1.80
C ASP A 113 18.99 -11.86 -0.90
N PRO A 114 18.26 -12.88 -1.36
CA PRO A 114 18.01 -14.09 -0.56
C PRO A 114 19.28 -14.89 -0.23
N ALA A 115 20.37 -14.71 -0.97
CA ALA A 115 21.64 -15.39 -0.71
C ALA A 115 22.54 -14.63 0.28
N TYR A 116 22.23 -13.37 0.58
CA TYR A 116 23.04 -12.56 1.47
C TYR A 116 22.81 -12.90 2.94
N THR A 117 23.86 -13.32 3.63
CA THR A 117 23.82 -13.74 5.05
C THR A 117 24.69 -12.87 5.98
N GLY A 118 25.14 -11.70 5.51
CA GLY A 118 25.95 -10.77 6.31
C GLY A 118 25.09 -9.91 7.25
N PRO A 119 25.67 -8.88 7.90
CA PRO A 119 24.91 -7.93 8.71
C PRO A 119 23.96 -7.15 7.81
N GLY A 120 22.71 -7.59 7.74
CA GLY A 120 21.69 -6.95 6.93
C GLY A 120 21.15 -5.68 7.56
N LEU A 121 20.38 -4.93 6.76
CA LEU A 121 19.75 -3.68 7.15
C LEU A 121 18.81 -3.89 8.35
N ASP A 122 18.98 -3.08 9.40
CA ASP A 122 18.19 -3.12 10.63
C ASP A 122 18.15 -4.50 11.31
N GLY A 123 19.25 -5.25 11.22
CA GLY A 123 19.35 -6.60 11.78
C GLY A 123 18.57 -7.66 10.99
N ALA A 124 17.96 -7.28 9.86
CA ALA A 124 17.31 -8.21 8.95
C ALA A 124 18.31 -8.68 7.88
N ALA A 125 18.80 -9.92 8.04
CA ALA A 125 19.54 -10.60 6.97
C ALA A 125 18.77 -10.53 5.64
N HIS A 126 19.49 -10.64 4.52
CA HIS A 126 18.95 -10.52 3.16
C HIS A 126 18.57 -9.10 2.69
N TRP A 127 18.48 -8.13 3.59
CA TRP A 127 18.23 -6.73 3.23
C TRP A 127 19.52 -5.92 3.26
N LEU A 128 19.73 -5.10 2.24
CA LEU A 128 21.00 -4.45 1.97
C LEU A 128 20.81 -2.97 1.64
N LEU A 129 21.75 -2.15 2.11
CA LEU A 129 21.99 -0.86 1.50
C LEU A 129 22.83 -1.07 0.25
N VAL A 130 22.39 -0.47 -0.85
CA VAL A 130 23.08 -0.54 -2.14
C VAL A 130 23.30 0.85 -2.69
N GLU A 131 24.30 0.99 -3.55
CA GLU A 131 24.38 2.15 -4.41
C GLU A 131 23.11 2.21 -5.26
N PRO A 132 22.50 3.40 -5.37
CA PRO A 132 21.26 3.52 -6.11
C PRO A 132 21.44 3.22 -7.60
N GLY A 133 20.61 2.31 -8.13
CA GLY A 133 20.65 1.94 -9.55
C GLY A 133 19.94 2.94 -10.46
N GLN A 134 19.59 2.51 -11.69
CA GLN A 134 18.76 3.32 -12.62
C GLN A 134 17.37 3.67 -12.05
N ILE A 135 16.87 2.87 -11.11
CA ILE A 135 15.60 3.11 -10.42
C ILE A 135 15.90 3.22 -8.93
N TRP A 136 15.76 4.42 -8.38
CA TRP A 136 15.82 4.67 -6.93
C TRP A 136 14.44 4.38 -6.34
N ARG A 137 14.24 3.14 -5.88
CA ARG A 137 12.92 2.66 -5.46
C ARG A 137 12.47 3.37 -4.19
N LEU A 138 13.35 3.46 -3.20
CA LEU A 138 13.05 4.12 -1.93
C LEU A 138 12.76 5.61 -2.12
N ARG A 139 13.59 6.32 -2.88
CA ARG A 139 13.39 7.76 -3.15
C ARG A 139 12.05 8.02 -3.82
N ARG A 140 11.73 7.24 -4.86
CA ARG A 140 10.49 7.43 -5.61
C ARG A 140 9.25 7.28 -4.72
N VAL A 141 9.20 6.25 -3.89
CA VAL A 141 8.04 6.06 -2.99
C VAL A 141 8.04 7.13 -1.88
N TYR A 142 9.21 7.53 -1.38
CA TYR A 142 9.34 8.58 -0.39
C TYR A 142 8.81 9.92 -0.90
N GLU A 143 9.19 10.32 -2.12
CA GLU A 143 8.69 11.56 -2.75
C GLU A 143 7.16 11.54 -2.89
N GLN A 144 6.57 10.41 -3.30
CA GLN A 144 5.12 10.26 -3.37
C GLN A 144 4.43 10.39 -2.01
N VAL A 145 5.07 9.87 -0.94
CA VAL A 145 4.59 10.03 0.43
C VAL A 145 4.63 11.50 0.86
N MET A 146 5.74 12.20 0.60
CA MET A 146 5.88 13.61 0.95
C MET A 146 4.90 14.52 0.18
N ASP A 147 4.69 14.25 -1.11
CA ASP A 147 3.69 14.95 -1.92
C ASP A 147 2.28 14.78 -1.33
N ARG A 148 1.95 13.57 -0.85
CA ARG A 148 0.68 13.32 -0.17
C ARG A 148 0.57 14.09 1.14
N CYS A 149 1.60 14.07 2.00
CA CYS A 149 1.59 14.83 3.24
C CYS A 149 1.33 16.32 2.97
N ALA A 150 2.01 16.89 1.97
CA ALA A 150 1.82 18.28 1.55
C ALA A 150 0.42 18.59 0.99
N GLN A 151 -0.30 17.60 0.48
CA GLN A 151 -1.69 17.73 0.02
C GLN A 151 -2.70 17.67 1.16
N GLN A 152 -2.40 16.98 2.26
CA GLN A 152 -3.29 16.86 3.42
C GLN A 152 -3.28 18.10 4.33
N GLU A 153 -2.24 18.93 4.24
CA GLU A 153 -2.09 20.19 4.99
C GLU A 153 -2.79 21.39 4.33
N ARG A 154 -3.46 21.20 3.19
CA ARG A 154 -4.18 22.24 2.43
C ARG A 154 -5.69 22.15 2.60
#